data_AF-A0A938XUN0-F1
#
_entry.id   AF-A0A938XUN0-F1
#
_cell.length_a   1.000
_cell.length_b   1.000
_cell.length_c   1.000
_cell.angle_alpha   90.00
_cell.angle_beta   90.00
_cell.angle_gamma   90.00
#
_symmetry.space_group_name_H-M   'P 1'
#
loop_
_entity.id
_entity.type
_entity.pdbx_description
1 polymer ?
#
loop_
_entity_poly.entity_id
_entity_poly.type
_entity_poly.pdbx_seq_one_letter_code
_entity_poly.pdbx_strand_id
1 'polypeptide(L)'
;MKEIHDNLFIGDQSDYEIEVKGKKGWSIVHACKEPYHRKALGYKGRGAPKNHPEYLVAKRKNRLILNLIDPDNPNYIPKEIIDKAIKFIEKNLNEERKVLVHCNKGESRSPSIGLLYLAINGYISDESFQLASEEFVSIYPRYNPGLGIKKFLINNWDVYCS
;
A
#
# COMPACT_ATOMS: atom_id res chain seq x y z
N MET A 1 -4.00 12.62 -6.17
CA MET A 1 -2.79 11.84 -5.83
C MET A 1 -1.66 12.80 -5.53
N LYS A 2 -0.65 12.35 -4.76
CA LYS A 2 0.56 13.12 -4.46
C LYS A 2 1.80 12.26 -4.70
N GLU A 3 2.79 12.83 -5.35
CA GLU A 3 4.13 12.24 -5.48
C GLU A 3 4.87 12.41 -4.15
N ILE A 4 5.31 11.29 -3.55
CA ILE A 4 6.00 11.27 -2.25
C ILE A 4 7.51 11.02 -2.40
N HIS A 5 7.92 10.48 -3.54
CA HIS A 5 9.28 10.26 -3.99
C HIS A 5 9.26 10.15 -5.52
N ASP A 6 10.41 10.25 -6.19
CA ASP A 6 10.47 10.23 -7.66
C ASP A 6 9.71 9.03 -8.23
N ASN A 7 8.73 9.31 -9.09
CA ASN A 7 7.85 8.34 -9.72
C ASN A 7 6.98 7.49 -8.75
N LEU A 8 6.97 7.77 -7.45
CA LEU A 8 6.13 7.09 -6.45
C LEU A 8 5.00 7.99 -5.95
N PHE A 9 3.77 7.58 -6.23
CA PHE A 9 2.56 8.32 -5.94
C PHE A 9 1.68 7.60 -4.92
N ILE A 10 1.11 8.37 -3.99
CA ILE A 10 0.02 7.94 -3.11
C ILE A 10 -1.29 8.59 -3.57
N GLY A 11 -2.37 7.80 -3.58
CA GLY A 11 -3.68 8.31 -3.93
C GLY A 11 -4.85 7.56 -3.30
N ASP A 12 -6.04 7.98 -3.70
CA ASP A 12 -7.31 7.35 -3.38
C ASP A 12 -7.90 6.57 -4.58
N GLN A 13 -9.13 6.10 -4.45
CA GLN A 13 -9.79 5.34 -5.50
C GLN A 13 -10.07 6.18 -6.76
N SER A 14 -10.41 7.46 -6.60
CA SER A 14 -10.71 8.35 -7.73
C SER A 14 -9.44 8.64 -8.53
N ASP A 15 -8.32 8.84 -7.85
CA ASP A 15 -7.00 8.98 -8.50
C ASP A 15 -6.69 7.81 -9.43
N TYR A 16 -6.96 6.58 -8.99
CA TYR A 16 -6.80 5.43 -9.88
C TYR A 16 -7.82 5.44 -11.02
N GLU A 17 -9.13 5.50 -10.69
CA GLU A 17 -10.19 5.25 -11.68
C GLU A 17 -10.28 6.34 -12.75
N ILE A 18 -9.99 7.60 -12.41
CA ILE A 18 -10.12 8.76 -13.29
C ILE A 18 -8.77 9.09 -13.94
N GLU A 19 -7.69 9.10 -13.15
CA GLU A 19 -6.42 9.65 -13.62
C GLU A 19 -5.43 8.60 -14.11
N VAL A 20 -5.36 7.40 -13.52
CA VAL A 20 -4.26 6.45 -13.84
C VAL A 20 -4.71 5.26 -14.68
N LYS A 21 -5.96 4.82 -14.52
CA LYS A 21 -6.48 3.62 -15.17
C LYS A 21 -6.34 3.69 -16.69
N GLY A 22 -5.68 2.68 -17.25
CA GLY A 22 -5.47 2.56 -18.69
C GLY A 22 -4.27 3.35 -19.24
N LYS A 23 -3.65 4.24 -18.45
CA LYS A 23 -2.44 4.95 -18.88
C LYS A 23 -1.24 4.00 -18.94
N LYS A 24 -0.43 4.13 -20.02
CA LYS A 24 0.84 3.40 -20.18
C LYS A 24 1.90 3.95 -19.23
N GLY A 25 2.92 3.16 -18.92
CA GLY A 25 4.02 3.56 -18.04
C GLY A 25 3.70 3.52 -16.52
N TRP A 26 2.46 3.23 -16.13
CA TRP A 26 2.07 3.15 -14.73
C TRP A 26 2.06 1.72 -14.19
N SER A 27 2.43 1.52 -12.94
CA SER A 27 2.24 0.31 -12.15
C SER A 27 1.41 0.63 -10.92
N ILE A 28 0.49 -0.26 -10.56
CA ILE A 28 -0.53 0.04 -9.56
C ILE A 28 -0.49 -0.98 -8.43
N VAL A 29 -0.47 -0.49 -7.20
CA VAL A 29 -0.79 -1.26 -6.00
C VAL A 29 -2.20 -0.86 -5.55
N HIS A 30 -3.15 -1.78 -5.73
CA HIS A 30 -4.47 -1.67 -5.12
C HIS A 30 -4.38 -2.13 -3.67
N ALA A 31 -4.06 -1.22 -2.75
CA ALA A 31 -3.96 -1.46 -1.31
C ALA A 31 -5.34 -1.54 -0.63
N CYS A 32 -6.29 -2.20 -1.28
CA CYS A 32 -7.63 -2.42 -0.75
C CYS A 32 -8.29 -3.67 -1.34
N LYS A 33 -8.94 -4.44 -0.46
CA LYS A 33 -9.78 -5.58 -0.84
C LYS A 33 -10.93 -5.16 -1.76
N GLU A 34 -11.66 -4.13 -1.36
CA GLU A 34 -12.84 -3.65 -2.09
C GLU A 34 -12.49 -2.42 -2.94
N PRO A 35 -12.93 -2.34 -4.21
CA PRO A 35 -13.57 -3.41 -4.98
C PRO A 35 -12.58 -4.37 -5.66
N TYR A 36 -11.27 -4.08 -5.64
CA TYR A 36 -10.32 -4.64 -6.61
C TYR A 36 -10.02 -6.12 -6.42
N HIS A 37 -9.65 -6.54 -5.21
CA HIS A 37 -9.37 -7.95 -4.93
C HIS A 37 -10.61 -8.81 -5.14
N ARG A 38 -11.78 -8.32 -4.70
CA ARG A 38 -13.05 -8.99 -4.95
C ARG A 38 -13.32 -9.17 -6.44
N LYS A 39 -13.20 -8.11 -7.22
CA LYS A 39 -13.41 -8.19 -8.68
C LYS A 39 -12.37 -9.09 -9.36
N ALA A 40 -11.13 -9.13 -8.87
CA ALA A 40 -10.07 -9.95 -9.44
C ALA A 40 -10.29 -11.46 -9.28
N LEU A 41 -10.92 -11.89 -8.17
CA LEU A 41 -11.18 -13.29 -7.85
C LEU A 41 -12.64 -13.71 -8.04
N GLY A 42 -13.57 -12.77 -8.19
CA GLY A 42 -14.98 -13.03 -8.47
C GLY A 42 -15.81 -13.60 -7.30
N TYR A 43 -15.28 -13.59 -6.07
CA TYR A 43 -16.02 -14.14 -4.93
C TYR A 43 -17.19 -13.24 -4.49
N LYS A 44 -18.35 -13.87 -4.21
CA LYS A 44 -19.57 -13.18 -3.77
C LYS A 44 -19.71 -13.10 -2.25
N GLY A 45 -19.10 -14.03 -1.52
CA GLY A 45 -19.17 -14.11 -0.05
C GLY A 45 -18.38 -13.02 0.68
N ARG A 46 -18.30 -13.13 2.01
CA ARG A 46 -17.59 -12.14 2.86
C ARG A 46 -16.10 -12.00 2.54
N GLY A 47 -15.45 -13.02 2.00
CA GLY A 47 -14.05 -13.00 1.60
C GLY A 47 -13.74 -14.07 0.55
N ALA A 48 -12.52 -14.04 0.01
CA ALA A 48 -12.01 -15.09 -0.85
C ALA A 48 -11.92 -16.43 -0.08
N PRO A 49 -12.02 -17.59 -0.76
CA PRO A 49 -11.72 -18.88 -0.14
C PRO A 49 -10.32 -18.89 0.47
N LYS A 50 -10.17 -19.36 1.71
CA LYS A 50 -8.88 -19.31 2.44
C LYS A 50 -7.77 -20.12 1.77
N ASN A 51 -8.14 -21.16 1.02
CA ASN A 51 -7.23 -22.01 0.24
C ASN A 51 -6.98 -21.49 -1.18
N HIS A 52 -7.51 -20.32 -1.55
CA HIS A 52 -7.25 -19.75 -2.87
C HIS A 52 -5.79 -19.31 -2.96
N PRO A 53 -5.05 -19.66 -4.04
CA PRO A 53 -3.62 -19.33 -4.15
C PRO A 53 -3.37 -17.81 -4.17
N GLU A 54 -4.34 -17.03 -4.66
CA GLU A 54 -4.29 -15.56 -4.65
C GLU A 54 -5.01 -14.94 -3.44
N TYR A 55 -5.21 -15.66 -2.33
CA TYR A 55 -6.01 -15.17 -1.18
C TYR A 55 -5.52 -13.84 -0.62
N LEU A 56 -4.21 -13.64 -0.49
CA LEU A 56 -3.62 -12.40 0.01
C LEU A 56 -3.36 -11.39 -1.12
N VAL A 57 -2.88 -11.89 -2.26
CA VAL A 57 -2.38 -11.07 -3.36
C VAL A 57 -2.75 -11.70 -4.68
N ALA A 58 -3.39 -10.91 -5.54
CA ALA A 58 -3.57 -11.23 -6.95
C ALA A 58 -2.67 -10.34 -7.82
N LYS A 59 -2.26 -10.85 -8.98
CA LYS A 59 -1.45 -10.09 -9.94
C LYS A 59 -2.11 -10.06 -11.30
N ARG A 60 -2.22 -8.88 -11.92
CA ARG A 60 -2.76 -8.71 -13.28
C ARG A 60 -1.92 -7.69 -14.03
N LYS A 61 -1.02 -8.16 -14.91
CA LYS A 61 -0.08 -7.30 -15.66
C LYS A 61 0.72 -6.39 -14.69
N ASN A 62 0.67 -5.09 -14.91
CA ASN A 62 1.27 -4.01 -14.11
C ASN A 62 0.51 -3.69 -12.81
N ARG A 63 -0.31 -4.61 -12.29
CA ARG A 63 -1.14 -4.37 -11.10
C ARG A 63 -0.94 -5.44 -10.05
N LEU A 64 -0.59 -5.00 -8.85
CA LEU A 64 -0.64 -5.77 -7.62
C LEU A 64 -1.95 -5.48 -6.89
N ILE A 65 -2.71 -6.52 -6.57
CA ILE A 65 -4.05 -6.38 -6.00
C ILE A 65 -4.07 -7.04 -4.63
N LEU A 66 -4.17 -6.24 -3.57
CA LEU A 66 -4.04 -6.72 -2.19
C LEU A 66 -5.42 -7.00 -1.60
N ASN A 67 -5.57 -8.16 -0.95
CA ASN A 67 -6.67 -8.42 -0.01
C ASN A 67 -6.44 -7.69 1.33
N LEU A 68 -6.21 -6.38 1.28
CA LEU A 68 -5.90 -5.56 2.45
C LEU A 68 -7.15 -4.81 2.93
N ILE A 69 -7.51 -5.04 4.19
CA ILE A 69 -8.56 -4.29 4.91
C ILE A 69 -7.92 -3.32 5.91
N ASP A 70 -8.74 -2.49 6.54
CA ASP A 70 -8.32 -1.46 7.50
C ASP A 70 -8.99 -1.70 8.87
N PRO A 71 -8.60 -2.77 9.58
CA PRO A 71 -9.24 -3.17 10.82
C PRO A 71 -8.62 -2.42 12.02
N ASP A 72 -9.30 -2.42 13.16
CA ASP A 72 -8.73 -1.89 14.40
C ASP A 72 -7.66 -2.81 15.02
N ASN A 73 -7.74 -4.11 14.74
CA ASN A 73 -6.82 -5.12 15.27
C ASN A 73 -5.69 -5.42 14.26
N PRO A 74 -4.41 -5.17 14.61
CA PRO A 74 -3.28 -5.37 13.70
C PRO A 74 -3.07 -6.83 13.26
N ASN A 75 -3.55 -7.83 14.02
CA ASN A 75 -3.39 -9.25 13.70
C ASN A 75 -4.13 -9.67 12.41
N TYR A 76 -5.03 -8.82 11.91
CA TYR A 76 -5.71 -9.01 10.63
C TYR A 76 -4.97 -8.40 9.44
N ILE A 77 -3.76 -7.86 9.65
CA ILE A 77 -2.89 -7.31 8.60
C ILE A 77 -1.73 -8.29 8.40
N PRO A 78 -1.77 -9.13 7.34
CA PRO A 78 -0.72 -10.12 7.12
C PRO A 78 0.57 -9.44 6.66
N LYS A 79 1.68 -9.65 7.37
CA LYS A 79 2.99 -9.08 7.00
C LYS A 79 3.37 -9.34 5.53
N GLU A 80 3.08 -10.54 5.04
CA GLU A 80 3.34 -10.93 3.65
C GLU A 80 2.71 -9.96 2.63
N ILE A 81 1.53 -9.40 2.92
CA ILE A 81 0.85 -8.49 1.98
C ILE A 81 1.61 -7.17 1.82
N ILE A 82 2.21 -6.69 2.92
CA ILE A 82 3.02 -5.46 2.95
C ILE A 82 4.36 -5.73 2.28
N ASP A 83 5.00 -6.86 2.59
CA ASP A 83 6.27 -7.25 1.97
C ASP A 83 6.16 -7.36 0.43
N LYS A 84 5.05 -7.91 -0.08
CA LYS A 84 4.79 -7.99 -1.53
C LYS A 84 4.56 -6.61 -2.15
N ALA A 85 3.97 -5.67 -1.41
CA ALA A 85 3.76 -4.30 -1.87
C ALA A 85 5.08 -3.54 -1.98
N ILE A 86 5.91 -3.57 -0.94
CA ILE A 86 7.25 -2.94 -0.93
C ILE A 86 8.11 -3.48 -2.08
N LYS A 87 8.20 -4.81 -2.23
CA LYS A 87 8.95 -5.43 -3.34
C LYS A 87 8.42 -5.06 -4.73
N PHE A 88 7.11 -4.85 -4.86
CA PHE A 88 6.52 -4.43 -6.11
C PHE A 88 6.83 -2.97 -6.43
N ILE A 89 6.78 -2.08 -5.44
CA ILE A 89 7.15 -0.67 -5.60
C ILE A 89 8.59 -0.58 -6.08
N GLU A 90 9.52 -1.17 -5.32
CA GLU A 90 10.95 -1.18 -5.60
C GLU A 90 11.26 -1.67 -7.02
N LYS A 91 10.72 -2.83 -7.38
CA LYS A 91 10.92 -3.40 -8.71
C LYS A 91 10.49 -2.44 -9.83
N ASN A 92 9.33 -1.80 -9.68
CA ASN A 92 8.76 -1.00 -10.78
C ASN A 92 9.40 0.38 -10.87
N LEU A 93 9.86 0.96 -9.76
CA LEU A 93 10.65 2.19 -9.78
C LEU A 93 12.00 1.96 -10.48
N ASN A 94 12.67 0.83 -10.22
CA ASN A 94 13.90 0.42 -10.91
C ASN A 94 13.71 0.15 -12.41
N GLU A 95 12.47 -0.07 -12.86
CA GLU A 95 12.10 -0.18 -14.28
C GLU A 95 11.64 1.18 -14.87
N GLU A 96 11.92 2.29 -14.18
CA GLU A 96 11.56 3.67 -14.55
C GLU A 96 10.04 3.87 -14.75
N ARG A 97 9.22 3.07 -14.04
CA ARG A 97 7.77 3.17 -14.12
C ARG A 97 7.24 4.08 -13.04
N LYS A 98 6.15 4.79 -13.36
CA LYS A 98 5.36 5.49 -12.35
C LYS A 98 4.58 4.49 -11.52
N VAL A 99 4.71 4.53 -10.19
CA VAL A 99 4.01 3.63 -9.29
C VAL A 99 2.93 4.39 -8.52
N LEU A 100 1.67 4.01 -8.68
CA LEU A 100 0.57 4.48 -7.84
C LEU A 100 0.26 3.42 -6.78
N VAL A 101 0.42 3.78 -5.50
CA VAL A 101 -0.12 3.03 -4.37
C VAL A 101 -1.37 3.74 -3.89
N HIS A 102 -2.51 3.07 -3.99
CA HIS A 102 -3.78 3.69 -3.60
C HIS A 102 -4.66 2.73 -2.82
N CYS A 103 -5.52 3.30 -1.97
CA CYS A 103 -6.60 2.57 -1.30
C CYS A 103 -7.92 3.30 -1.59
N ASN A 104 -8.96 3.06 -0.80
CA ASN A 104 -10.26 3.70 -1.06
C ASN A 104 -10.23 5.22 -0.79
N LYS A 105 -9.66 5.65 0.35
CA LYS A 105 -9.63 7.05 0.78
C LYS A 105 -8.27 7.73 0.63
N GLY A 106 -7.21 6.96 0.40
CA GLY A 106 -5.85 7.48 0.35
C GLY A 106 -5.34 8.02 1.69
N GLU A 107 -5.86 7.55 2.82
CA GLU A 107 -5.56 8.12 4.16
C GLU A 107 -4.79 7.15 5.08
N SER A 108 -5.05 5.85 4.98
CA SER A 108 -4.43 4.84 5.85
C SER A 108 -3.58 3.83 5.08
N ARG A 109 -4.17 2.76 4.54
CA ARG A 109 -3.43 1.63 3.93
C ARG A 109 -2.37 2.04 2.90
N SER A 110 -2.75 2.84 1.88
CA SER A 110 -1.81 3.26 0.85
C SER A 110 -0.71 4.19 1.35
N PRO A 111 -0.98 5.30 2.05
CA PRO A 111 0.08 6.13 2.60
C PRO A 111 0.94 5.41 3.64
N SER A 112 0.41 4.43 4.38
CA SER A 112 1.20 3.62 5.33
C SER A 112 2.24 2.75 4.62
N ILE A 113 1.89 2.18 3.45
CA ILE A 113 2.86 1.46 2.60
C ILE A 113 3.89 2.46 2.03
N GLY A 114 3.45 3.66 1.64
CA GLY A 114 4.32 4.73 1.17
C GLY A 114 5.34 5.17 2.21
N LEU A 115 4.88 5.50 3.42
CA LEU A 115 5.72 5.85 4.57
C LEU A 115 6.75 4.77 4.82
N LEU A 116 6.31 3.51 4.91
CA LEU A 116 7.21 2.40 5.19
C LEU A 116 8.26 2.24 4.09
N TYR A 117 7.88 2.40 2.81
CA TYR A 117 8.84 2.39 1.70
C TYR A 117 9.88 3.51 1.83
N LEU A 118 9.46 4.73 2.19
CA LEU A 118 10.39 5.85 2.35
C LEU A 118 11.38 5.61 3.51
N ALA A 119 10.89 5.10 4.64
CA ALA A 119 11.73 4.81 5.81
C ALA A 119 12.76 3.71 5.51
N ILE A 120 12.32 2.58 4.91
CA ILE A 120 13.20 1.45 4.55
C ILE A 120 14.36 1.89 3.62
N ASN A 121 14.14 2.92 2.79
CA ASN A 121 15.13 3.41 1.85
C ASN A 121 15.87 4.67 2.33
N GLY A 122 15.70 5.07 3.59
CA GLY A 122 16.40 6.22 4.19
C GLY A 122 15.99 7.59 3.63
N TYR A 123 14.80 7.71 3.04
CA TYR A 123 14.28 8.99 2.54
C TYR A 123 13.58 9.82 3.63
N ILE A 124 13.20 9.19 4.74
CA ILE A 124 12.71 9.79 5.98
C ILE A 124 13.34 9.03 7.15
N SER A 125 13.20 9.55 8.37
CA SER A 125 13.67 8.88 9.58
C SER A 125 13.22 7.43 9.67
N ASP A 126 14.14 6.54 10.00
CA ASP A 126 13.94 5.12 10.25
C ASP A 126 14.11 4.75 11.74
N GLU A 127 14.53 5.71 12.58
CA GLU A 127 14.79 5.52 14.02
C GLU A 127 13.55 5.05 14.80
N SER A 128 12.37 5.58 14.45
CA SER A 128 11.10 5.13 15.05
C SER A 128 9.92 5.46 14.14
N PHE A 129 8.86 4.69 14.27
CA PHE A 129 7.59 4.97 13.58
C PHE A 129 7.09 6.40 13.84
N GLN A 130 7.30 6.93 15.04
CA GLN A 130 6.79 8.26 15.41
C GLN A 130 7.50 9.36 14.62
N LEU A 131 8.85 9.34 14.60
CA LEU A 131 9.65 10.31 13.85
C LEU A 131 9.38 10.21 12.34
N ALA A 132 9.38 8.99 11.81
CA ALA A 132 9.02 8.73 10.42
C ALA A 132 7.63 9.27 10.07
N SER A 133 6.64 9.06 10.95
CA SER A 133 5.27 9.54 10.76
C SER A 133 5.18 11.06 10.77
N GLU A 134 5.94 11.75 11.62
CA GLU A 134 5.97 13.21 11.69
C GLU A 134 6.55 13.83 10.42
N GLU A 135 7.68 13.30 9.94
CA GLU A 135 8.27 13.70 8.66
C GLU A 135 7.33 13.39 7.50
N PHE A 136 6.74 12.19 7.50
CA PHE A 136 5.85 11.76 6.42
C PHE A 136 4.58 12.60 6.34
N VAL A 137 4.04 13.13 7.44
CA VAL A 137 2.89 14.06 7.41
C VAL A 137 3.23 15.35 6.66
N SER A 138 4.48 15.82 6.75
CA SER A 138 4.95 16.97 5.98
C SER A 138 4.98 16.68 4.47
N ILE A 139 5.30 15.43 4.10
CA ILE A 139 5.26 14.95 2.72
C ILE A 139 3.83 14.67 2.27
N TYR A 140 2.97 14.05 3.08
CA TYR A 140 1.62 13.65 2.72
C TYR A 140 0.62 14.01 3.84
N PRO A 141 0.10 15.26 3.88
CA PRO A 141 -0.72 15.76 4.98
C PRO A 141 -2.05 15.02 5.22
N ARG A 142 -2.52 14.25 4.22
CA ARG A 142 -3.72 13.41 4.34
C ARG A 142 -3.46 12.10 5.10
N TYR A 143 -2.23 11.84 5.55
CA TYR A 143 -1.91 10.63 6.29
C TYR A 143 -2.65 10.59 7.63
N ASN A 144 -3.53 9.60 7.77
CA ASN A 144 -4.33 9.37 8.96
C ASN A 144 -4.61 7.86 9.07
N PRO A 145 -3.64 7.06 9.56
CA PRO A 145 -3.76 5.61 9.57
C PRO A 145 -4.83 5.13 10.55
N GLY A 146 -5.63 4.13 10.13
CA GLY A 146 -6.49 3.37 11.03
C GLY A 146 -5.68 2.68 12.14
N LEU A 147 -6.34 2.38 13.26
CA LEU A 147 -5.67 1.93 14.48
C LEU A 147 -4.85 0.64 14.27
N GLY A 148 -5.40 -0.33 13.53
CA GLY A 148 -4.69 -1.59 13.28
C GLY A 148 -3.50 -1.39 12.35
N ILE A 149 -3.60 -0.53 11.34
CA ILE A 149 -2.48 -0.22 10.44
C ILE A 149 -1.36 0.49 11.21
N LYS A 150 -1.70 1.49 12.03
CA LYS A 150 -0.73 2.18 12.90
C LYS A 150 -0.02 1.19 13.84
N LYS A 151 -0.77 0.36 14.55
CA LYS A 151 -0.21 -0.64 15.46
C LYS A 151 0.63 -1.69 14.72
N PHE A 152 0.22 -2.11 13.53
CA PHE A 152 1.00 -3.03 12.71
C PHE A 152 2.38 -2.44 12.40
N LEU A 153 2.44 -1.18 11.96
CA LEU A 153 3.71 -0.53 11.66
C LEU A 153 4.60 -0.40 12.91
N ILE A 154 4.04 0.04 14.05
CA ILE A 154 4.78 0.12 15.32
C ILE A 154 5.34 -1.25 15.70
N ASN A 155 4.51 -2.30 15.67
CA ASN A 155 4.90 -3.65 16.11
C ASN A 155 5.95 -4.32 15.20
N ASN A 156 6.11 -3.84 13.98
CA ASN A 156 7.03 -4.43 13.00
C ASN A 156 8.14 -3.45 12.59
N TRP A 157 8.25 -2.29 13.25
CA TRP A 157 9.14 -1.21 12.81
C TRP A 157 10.58 -1.69 12.73
N ASP A 158 11.10 -2.24 13.83
CA ASP A 158 12.48 -2.76 13.93
C ASP A 158 12.74 -3.96 13.00
N VAL A 159 11.69 -4.61 12.47
CA VAL A 159 11.85 -5.70 11.49
C VAL A 159 12.01 -5.14 10.07
N TYR A 160 11.49 -3.94 9.82
CA TYR A 160 11.56 -3.28 8.53
C TYR A 160 12.73 -2.30 8.43
N CYS A 161 13.02 -1.57 9.51
CA CYS A 161 13.94 -0.44 9.56
C CYS A 161 15.21 -0.75 10.39
N SER A 162 15.80 -1.93 10.18
CA SER A 162 17.00 -2.41 10.89
C SER A 162 18.30 -2.25 10.11
#